data_AF-A0A850BXF8-F1
#
_entry.id   AF-A0A850BXF8-F1
#
_cell.length_a   1.000
_cell.length_b   1.000
_cell.length_c   1.000
_cell.angle_alpha   90.00
_cell.angle_beta   90.00
_cell.angle_gamma   90.00
#
_symmetry.space_group_name_H-M   'P 1'
#
loop_
_entity.id
_entity.type
_entity.pdbx_description
1 polymer ?
#
loop_
_entity_poly.entity_id
_entity_poly.type
_entity_poly.pdbx_seq_one_letter_code
_entity_poly.pdbx_strand_id
1 'polypeptide(L)'
;MNSLTEAELVGFLELQVGSLAVKVPVRAADQTDGSVDDNAGAPLASFETEGNTFAILVRGDTSSRAVERAMREAAQVAVRHLSRKLLN
;
A
#
# COMPACT_ATOMS: atom_id res chain seq x y z
N MET A 1 -3.90 -1.00 -18.54
CA MET A 1 -2.95 -1.90 -17.82
C MET A 1 -3.06 -1.50 -16.38
N ASN A 2 -3.37 -2.43 -15.48
CA ASN A 2 -3.77 -2.16 -14.09
C ASN A 2 -2.71 -2.77 -13.17
N SER A 3 -1.58 -2.08 -13.07
CA SER A 3 -0.34 -2.59 -12.46
C SER A 3 -0.53 -2.96 -10.98
N LEU A 4 -1.50 -2.34 -10.30
CA LEU A 4 -1.86 -2.65 -8.92
C LEU A 4 -2.48 -4.04 -8.71
N THR A 5 -3.10 -4.63 -9.73
CA THR A 5 -3.66 -5.99 -9.63
C THR A 5 -2.65 -7.09 -9.95
N GLU A 6 -1.57 -6.76 -10.67
CA GLU A 6 -0.55 -7.70 -11.12
C GLU A 6 0.47 -8.03 -10.03
N ALA A 7 0.70 -7.10 -9.08
CA ALA A 7 1.55 -7.31 -7.91
C ALA A 7 1.02 -8.44 -7.00
N GLU A 8 1.89 -9.31 -6.50
CA GLU A 8 1.52 -10.48 -5.69
C GLU A 8 0.76 -10.08 -4.43
N LEU A 9 -0.43 -10.67 -4.18
CA LEU A 9 -1.20 -10.43 -2.97
C LEU A 9 -0.59 -11.21 -1.80
N VAL A 10 -0.04 -10.49 -0.84
CA VAL A 10 0.62 -11.07 0.35
C VAL A 10 -0.33 -11.10 1.54
N GLY A 11 -1.32 -10.21 1.59
CA GLY A 11 -2.30 -10.21 2.66
C GLY A 11 -3.27 -9.04 2.62
N PHE A 12 -3.90 -8.78 3.76
CA PHE A 12 -4.81 -7.66 3.96
C PHE A 12 -4.49 -6.95 5.26
N LEU A 13 -4.48 -5.63 5.22
CA LEU A 13 -4.39 -4.77 6.38
C LEU A 13 -5.79 -4.23 6.70
N GLU A 14 -6.29 -4.53 7.89
CA GLU A 14 -7.54 -3.95 8.36
C GLU A 14 -7.28 -2.55 8.92
N LEU A 15 -7.92 -1.55 8.32
CA LEU A 15 -7.83 -0.15 8.70
C LEU A 15 -9.17 0.31 9.25
N GLN A 16 -9.12 0.95 10.42
CA GLN A 16 -10.29 1.60 10.98
C GLN A 16 -10.41 3.03 10.43
N VAL A 17 -11.49 3.30 9.70
CA VAL A 17 -11.82 4.60 9.12
C VAL A 17 -13.11 5.10 9.76
N GLY A 18 -12.98 5.86 10.85
CA GLY A 18 -14.12 6.24 11.68
C GLY A 18 -14.77 5.01 12.34
N SER A 19 -16.03 4.75 12.04
CA SER A 19 -16.77 3.57 12.51
C SER A 19 -16.65 2.35 11.57
N LEU A 20 -16.02 2.49 10.40
CA LEU A 20 -15.91 1.44 9.39
C LEU A 20 -14.57 0.71 9.50
N ALA A 21 -14.61 -0.61 9.44
CA ALA A 21 -13.42 -1.44 9.24
C ALA A 21 -13.26 -1.71 7.74
N VAL A 22 -12.17 -1.21 7.15
CA VAL A 22 -11.87 -1.36 5.72
C VAL A 22 -10.66 -2.26 5.56
N LYS A 23 -10.79 -3.30 4.73
CA LYS A 23 -9.66 -4.19 4.40
C LYS A 23 -8.93 -3.64 3.18
N VAL A 24 -7.67 -3.25 3.38
CA VAL A 24 -6.78 -2.79 2.32
C VAL A 24 -5.87 -3.95 1.90
N PRO A 25 -5.86 -4.36 0.62
CA PRO A 25 -4.97 -5.41 0.17
C PRO A 25 -3.51 -4.94 0.27
N VAL A 26 -2.64 -5.83 0.77
CA VAL A 26 -1.19 -5.64 0.85
C VAL A 26 -0.56 -6.51 -0.22
N ARG A 27 0.22 -5.89 -1.10
CA ARG A 27 0.86 -6.56 -2.22
C ARG A 27 2.38 -6.40 -2.15
N ALA A 28 3.11 -7.44 -2.52
CA ALA A 28 4.55 -7.34 -2.71
C ALA A 28 4.78 -6.61 -4.04
N ALA A 29 5.54 -5.51 -3.98
CA ALA A 29 6.05 -4.92 -5.20
C ALA A 29 7.07 -5.91 -5.79
N ASP A 30 6.73 -6.48 -6.93
CA ASP A 30 7.68 -7.27 -7.69
C ASP A 30 8.82 -6.33 -8.13
N GLN A 31 10.07 -6.74 -7.91
CA GLN A 31 11.25 -5.95 -8.28
C GLN A 31 11.36 -5.75 -9.81
N THR A 32 10.44 -6.33 -10.58
CA THR A 32 10.42 -6.35 -12.04
C THR A 32 9.55 -5.23 -12.67
N ASP A 33 8.84 -4.40 -11.90
CA ASP A 33 8.15 -3.23 -12.47
C ASP A 33 9.18 -2.15 -12.84
N GLY A 34 9.70 -2.28 -14.06
CA GLY A 34 10.83 -1.57 -14.66
C GLY A 34 10.59 -0.08 -14.88
N SER A 35 10.39 0.68 -13.81
CA SER A 35 10.78 2.07 -13.75
C SER A 35 12.22 2.15 -13.23
N VAL A 36 13.14 1.99 -14.19
CA VAL A 36 14.53 2.42 -14.09
C VAL A 36 14.50 3.93 -13.81
N ASP A 37 14.48 4.35 -12.53
CA ASP A 37 15.15 5.59 -12.07
C ASP A 37 15.15 5.89 -10.54
N ASP A 38 14.43 5.20 -9.65
CA ASP A 38 14.29 5.72 -8.24
C ASP A 38 14.59 4.72 -7.10
N ASN A 39 15.45 3.73 -7.32
CA ASN A 39 15.71 2.63 -6.38
C ASN A 39 16.63 2.98 -5.19
N ALA A 40 16.79 4.27 -4.86
CA ALA A 40 17.55 4.74 -3.70
C ALA A 40 16.73 5.56 -2.69
N GLY A 41 15.46 5.91 -3.01
CA GLY A 41 14.63 6.77 -2.17
C GLY A 41 13.20 6.29 -1.92
N ALA A 42 12.73 5.25 -2.61
CA ALA A 42 11.35 4.80 -2.49
C ALA A 42 11.05 4.18 -1.10
N PRO A 43 9.89 4.45 -0.49
CA PRO A 43 9.53 3.91 0.82
C PRO A 43 9.39 2.39 0.79
N LEU A 44 9.75 1.72 1.88
CA LEU A 44 9.61 0.26 2.04
C LEU A 44 8.15 -0.21 2.01
N ALA A 45 7.20 0.68 2.29
CA ALA A 45 5.79 0.43 2.03
C ALA A 45 5.12 1.73 1.62
N SER A 46 4.27 1.67 0.60
CA SER A 46 3.58 2.83 0.03
C SER A 46 2.12 2.49 -0.27
N PHE A 47 1.21 3.42 0.00
CA PHE A 47 -0.19 3.29 -0.38
C PHE A 47 -0.40 3.83 -1.79
N GLU A 48 -0.80 2.96 -2.70
CA GLU A 48 -1.01 3.27 -4.11
C GLU A 48 -2.49 3.17 -4.48
N THR A 49 -2.94 4.06 -5.36
CA THR A 49 -4.32 4.10 -5.85
C THR A 49 -4.33 4.24 -7.37
N GLU A 50 -5.03 3.34 -8.04
CA GLU A 50 -5.21 3.36 -9.50
C GLU A 50 -6.70 3.26 -9.81
N GLY A 51 -7.27 4.40 -10.22
CA GLY A 51 -8.70 4.54 -10.48
C GLY A 51 -9.54 4.20 -9.24
N ASN A 52 -10.25 3.09 -9.29
CA ASN A 52 -11.07 2.60 -8.17
C ASN A 52 -10.39 1.54 -7.31
N THR A 53 -9.17 1.13 -7.67
CA THR A 53 -8.37 0.12 -6.97
C THR A 53 -7.38 0.81 -6.03
N PHE A 54 -7.17 0.22 -4.86
CA PHE A 54 -6.18 0.69 -3.89
C PHE A 54 -5.48 -0.50 -3.25
N ALA A 55 -4.18 -0.38 -2.97
CA ALA A 55 -3.41 -1.37 -2.23
C ALA A 55 -2.21 -0.72 -1.52
N ILE A 56 -1.67 -1.40 -0.52
CA ILE A 56 -0.36 -1.07 0.03
C ILE A 56 0.68 -1.95 -0.67
N LEU A 57 1.62 -1.33 -1.35
CA LEU A 57 2.78 -2.02 -1.91
C LEU A 57 3.88 -2.08 -0.87
N VAL A 58 4.43 -3.27 -0.63
CA VAL A 58 5.56 -3.50 0.28
C VAL A 58 6.76 -3.96 -0.51
N ARG A 59 7.92 -3.35 -0.22
CA ARG A 59 9.24 -3.65 -0.79
C ARG A 59 10.13 -4.15 0.33
N GLY A 60 10.77 -5.31 0.11
CA GLY A 60 11.71 -5.90 1.05
C GLY A 60 11.07 -6.85 2.07
N ASP A 61 11.88 -7.27 3.05
CA ASP A 61 11.51 -8.31 4.00
C ASP A 61 10.51 -7.80 5.05
N THR A 62 9.31 -8.39 5.06
CA THR A 62 8.19 -8.00 5.94
C THR A 62 8.50 -8.14 7.43
N SER A 63 9.58 -8.83 7.80
CA SER A 63 10.02 -9.04 9.18
C SER A 63 10.83 -7.86 9.74
N SER A 64 11.19 -6.89 8.90
CA SER A 64 12.05 -5.78 9.32
C SER A 64 11.25 -4.67 10.02
N ARG A 65 11.78 -4.14 11.13
CA ARG A 65 11.23 -2.97 11.84
C ARG A 65 11.06 -1.75 10.92
N ALA A 66 11.89 -1.65 9.89
CA ALA A 66 11.81 -0.56 8.91
C ALA A 66 10.56 -0.69 8.03
N VAL A 67 10.18 -1.92 7.67
CA VAL A 67 8.93 -2.20 6.92
C VAL A 67 7.71 -1.96 7.81
N GLU A 68 7.75 -2.36 9.08
CA GLU A 68 6.64 -2.08 10.02
C GLU A 68 6.36 -0.57 10.14
N ARG A 69 7.42 0.24 10.22
CA ARG A 69 7.29 1.70 10.26
C ARG A 69 6.69 2.23 8.96
N ALA A 70 7.22 1.81 7.82
CA ALA A 70 6.70 2.24 6.52
C ALA A 70 5.25 1.81 6.30
N MET A 71 4.88 0.60 6.74
CA MET A 71 3.50 0.09 6.72
C MET A 71 2.57 0.98 7.55
N ARG A 72 3.00 1.42 8.73
CA ARG A 72 2.22 2.34 9.57
C ARG A 72 2.04 3.70 8.89
N GLU A 73 3.08 4.22 8.24
CA GLU A 73 3.01 5.47 7.48
C GLU A 73 2.05 5.34 6.27
N ALA A 74 2.18 4.26 5.49
CA ALA A 74 1.27 3.94 4.38
C ALA A 74 -0.19 3.77 4.84
N ALA A 75 -0.40 3.11 5.98
CA ALA A 75 -1.72 2.94 6.59
C ALA A 75 -2.38 4.29 6.96
N GLN A 76 -1.61 5.25 7.49
CA GLN A 76 -2.13 6.58 7.78
C GLN A 76 -2.55 7.33 6.51
N VAL A 77 -1.77 7.21 5.44
CA VAL A 77 -2.12 7.78 4.13
C VAL A 77 -3.40 7.12 3.59
N ALA A 78 -3.49 5.80 3.67
CA ALA A 78 -4.67 5.04 3.26
C ALA A 78 -5.93 5.47 4.03
N VAL A 79 -5.87 5.61 5.36
CA VAL A 79 -7.01 6.08 6.18
C VAL A 79 -7.45 7.48 5.76
N ARG A 80 -6.51 8.41 5.52
CA ARG A 80 -6.83 9.77 5.07
C ARG A 80 -7.47 9.80 3.68
N HIS A 81 -7.04 8.90 2.79
CA HIS A 81 -7.61 8.80 1.45
C HIS A 81 -9.01 8.19 1.50
N LEU A 82 -9.17 7.08 2.23
CA LEU A 82 -10.43 6.36 2.37
C LEU A 82 -11.47 7.17 3.15
N SER A 83 -11.06 7.94 4.17
CA SER A 83 -12.00 8.80 4.90
C SER A 83 -12.62 9.84 3.97
N ARG A 84 -11.83 10.45 3.08
CA ARG A 84 -12.34 11.40 2.08
C ARG A 84 -13.23 10.75 1.03
N LYS A 85 -12.91 9.51 0.62
CA LYS A 85 -13.66 8.78 -0.41
C LYS A 85 -14.98 8.20 0.12
N LEU A 86 -15.06 7.87 1.41
CA LEU A 86 -16.24 7.26 2.05
C LEU A 86 -17.18 8.27 2.70
N LEU A 87 -16.73 9.51 2.93
CA LEU A 87 -17.55 10.60 3.49
C LEU A 87 -18.19 11.50 2.42
N ASN A 88 -17.89 11.27 1.14
CA ASN A 88 -18.53 11.90 -0.02
C ASN A 88 -19.47 10.90 -0.70
#